data_AF-A0A9D6K2F3-F1
#
_entry.id   AF-A0A9D6K2F3-F1
#
_cell.length_a   1.000
_cell.length_b   1.000
_cell.length_c   1.000
_cell.angle_alpha   90.00
_cell.angle_beta   90.00
_cell.angle_gamma   90.00
#
_symmetry.space_group_name_H-M   'P 1'
#
loop_
_entity.id
_entity.type
_entity.pdbx_description
1 polymer ?
#
loop_
_entity_poly.entity_id
_entity_poly.type
_entity_poly.pdbx_seq_one_letter_code
_entity_poly.pdbx_strand_id
1 'polypeptide(L)'
;MLNKFVDVLKEVFWLKTSTAKKQPRLRRGWAPAKTRKPSPKPALPAGRPAKVKPKPPRQVPFKPKKPAIDPDLIQAGEITHYFDRIKVCVVKITQGSILIGDRLTVKGSKTSFVQKVWSMQIENKDVKVARKGQLIGLKVERPVAVGDVVYK
;
A
#
# COMPACT_ATOMS: atom_id res chain seq x y z
N MET A 1 -17.04 -47.88 6.82
CA MET A 1 -16.05 -47.36 5.85
C MET A 1 -16.24 -45.84 5.71
N LEU A 2 -16.25 -45.02 6.77
CA LEU A 2 -15.12 -44.69 7.66
C LEU A 2 -13.76 -44.87 6.97
N ASN A 3 -13.04 -43.75 6.81
CA ASN A 3 -11.63 -43.61 6.37
C ASN A 3 -11.35 -43.08 4.95
N LYS A 4 -12.21 -42.18 4.40
CA LYS A 4 -11.78 -41.31 3.27
C LYS A 4 -12.32 -39.87 3.27
N PHE A 5 -13.18 -39.47 4.21
CA PHE A 5 -13.75 -38.11 4.24
C PHE A 5 -13.15 -37.18 5.30
N VAL A 6 -12.21 -37.69 6.12
CA VAL A 6 -11.48 -36.92 7.15
C VAL A 6 -10.15 -36.35 6.62
N ASP A 7 -9.72 -36.72 5.40
CA ASP A 7 -8.42 -36.32 4.83
C ASP A 7 -8.46 -35.12 3.87
N VAL A 8 -9.62 -34.62 3.45
CA VAL A 8 -9.69 -33.43 2.56
C VAL A 8 -9.95 -32.13 3.34
N LEU A 9 -10.21 -32.23 4.65
CA LEU A 9 -10.44 -31.10 5.56
C LEU A 9 -9.18 -30.64 6.33
N LYS A 10 -8.00 -31.17 6.00
CA LYS A 10 -6.71 -30.80 6.63
C LYS A 10 -5.79 -29.90 5.80
N GLU A 11 -6.17 -29.54 4.57
CA GLU A 11 -5.34 -28.71 3.69
C GLU A 11 -5.80 -27.24 3.54
N VAL A 12 -7.01 -26.87 4.01
CA VAL A 12 -7.61 -25.57 3.63
C VAL A 12 -7.85 -24.60 4.79
N PHE A 13 -7.75 -25.02 6.06
CA PHE A 13 -7.97 -24.10 7.17
C PHE A 13 -6.92 -24.22 8.29
N TRP A 14 -5.96 -23.32 8.18
CA TRP A 14 -5.02 -22.83 9.19
C TRP A 14 -5.44 -23.08 10.66
N LEU A 15 -4.84 -24.11 11.28
CA LEU A 15 -4.80 -24.25 12.74
C LEU A 15 -3.34 -24.51 13.17
N LYS A 16 -2.54 -23.45 13.31
CA LYS A 16 -1.29 -23.55 14.07
C LYS A 16 -1.62 -23.37 15.55
N THR A 17 -1.74 -24.49 16.25
CA THR A 17 -1.67 -24.59 17.69
C THR A 17 -0.29 -24.11 18.16
N SER A 18 -0.22 -22.89 18.69
CA SER A 18 0.99 -22.38 19.36
C SER A 18 0.93 -22.75 20.83
N THR A 19 1.38 -23.96 21.15
CA THR A 19 1.64 -24.42 22.52
C THR A 19 3.12 -24.17 22.83
N ALA A 20 3.47 -22.94 23.15
CA ALA A 20 4.84 -22.59 23.56
C ALA A 20 5.03 -22.81 25.06
N LYS A 21 5.69 -23.93 25.36
CA LYS A 21 6.09 -24.46 26.67
C LYS A 21 6.96 -23.47 27.45
N LYS A 22 6.49 -23.07 28.62
CA LYS A 22 7.21 -22.31 29.67
C LYS A 22 8.31 -23.21 30.27
N GLN A 23 9.57 -22.79 30.26
CA GLN A 23 10.64 -23.36 31.10
C GLN A 23 11.73 -22.31 31.41
N PRO A 24 12.56 -22.49 32.47
CA PRO A 24 12.57 -21.59 33.63
C PRO A 24 13.71 -20.56 33.66
N ARG A 25 13.55 -19.59 34.57
CA ARG A 25 14.55 -18.59 34.99
C ARG A 25 15.86 -19.28 35.41
N LEU A 26 16.92 -19.08 34.63
CA LEU A 26 18.29 -19.29 35.11
C LEU A 26 18.86 -17.93 35.54
N ARG A 27 18.86 -17.68 36.86
CA ARG A 27 19.75 -16.69 37.47
C ARG A 27 21.16 -17.27 37.41
N ARG A 28 22.03 -16.70 36.60
CA ARG A 28 23.48 -16.70 36.85
C ARG A 28 23.98 -15.28 36.64
N GLY A 29 24.39 -14.67 37.74
CA GLY A 29 24.88 -13.31 37.79
C GLY A 29 26.11 -13.12 36.92
N TRP A 30 26.22 -11.93 36.35
CA TRP A 30 27.48 -11.40 35.88
C TRP A 30 27.94 -10.32 36.86
N ALA A 31 29.22 -10.40 37.21
CA ALA A 31 29.94 -9.67 38.25
C ALA A 31 30.23 -8.19 37.88
N PRO A 32 30.86 -7.40 38.78
CA PRO A 32 30.56 -5.98 38.96
C PRO A 32 31.18 -5.00 37.96
N ALA A 33 30.57 -3.83 37.91
CA ALA A 33 31.04 -2.63 37.22
C ALA A 33 32.48 -2.26 37.63
N LYS A 34 33.43 -2.44 36.71
CA LYS A 34 34.76 -1.82 36.81
C LYS A 34 34.68 -0.39 36.29
N THR A 35 34.66 0.55 37.22
CA THR A 35 35.11 1.94 37.04
C THR A 35 36.48 1.96 36.36
N ARG A 36 36.59 2.61 35.20
CA ARG A 36 37.85 3.14 34.69
C ARG A 36 37.68 4.64 34.42
N LYS A 37 38.73 5.35 34.83
CA LYS A 37 38.94 6.79 35.04
C LYS A 37 38.58 7.69 33.83
N PRO A 38 38.33 9.00 34.07
CA PRO A 38 37.86 9.94 33.05
C PRO A 38 38.95 10.23 32.00
N SER A 39 38.56 10.22 30.73
CA SER A 39 39.40 10.65 29.62
C SER A 39 39.57 12.19 29.65
N PRO A 40 40.77 12.74 29.42
CA PRO A 40 40.96 14.18 29.29
C PRO A 40 40.27 14.68 28.01
N LYS A 41 39.54 15.80 28.11
CA LYS A 41 38.93 16.49 26.96
C LYS A 41 40.06 17.00 26.05
N PRO A 42 40.09 16.67 24.75
CA PRO A 42 40.98 17.36 23.83
C PRO A 42 40.47 18.78 23.62
N ALA A 43 41.35 19.77 23.84
CA ALA A 43 41.10 21.17 23.53
C ALA A 43 40.86 21.35 22.02
N LEU A 44 39.90 22.20 21.67
CA LEU A 44 39.59 22.60 20.29
C LEU A 44 40.77 23.37 19.68
N PRO A 45 41.34 22.95 18.53
CA PRO A 45 42.16 23.86 17.74
C PRO A 45 41.27 24.84 16.98
N ALA A 46 41.47 26.13 17.23
CA ALA A 46 40.91 27.23 16.48
C ALA A 46 41.49 27.24 15.05
N GLY A 47 40.61 27.08 14.05
CA GLY A 47 40.95 27.20 12.65
C GLY A 47 39.73 26.93 11.76
N ARG A 48 38.95 27.97 11.47
CA ARG A 48 37.90 27.92 10.43
C ARG A 48 38.57 27.86 9.05
N PRO A 49 38.06 26.99 8.16
CA PRO A 49 37.72 27.48 6.83
C PRO A 49 36.28 27.13 6.42
N ALA A 50 35.66 28.16 5.86
CA ALA A 50 34.51 28.20 4.95
C ALA A 50 33.46 27.07 5.00
N LYS A 51 32.32 27.43 5.58
CA LYS A 51 30.98 26.88 5.37
C LYS A 51 30.63 26.80 3.88
N VAL A 52 30.86 25.66 3.23
CA VAL A 52 30.24 25.35 1.93
C VAL A 52 29.02 24.48 2.19
N LYS A 53 27.85 25.12 2.25
CA LYS A 53 26.56 24.39 2.16
C LYS A 53 26.49 23.77 0.75
N PRO A 54 26.25 22.46 0.58
CA PRO A 54 25.87 21.97 -0.74
C PRO A 54 24.55 22.66 -1.11
N LYS A 55 24.54 23.37 -2.25
CA LYS A 55 23.33 23.94 -2.84
C LYS A 55 22.27 22.83 -2.97
N PRO A 56 20.98 23.10 -2.68
CA PRO A 56 19.94 22.13 -2.95
C PRO A 56 20.02 21.73 -4.44
N PRO A 57 19.82 20.44 -4.78
CA PRO A 57 19.83 20.03 -6.17
C PRO A 57 18.81 20.87 -6.92
N ARG A 58 19.29 21.54 -7.97
CA ARG A 58 18.51 22.38 -8.88
C ARG A 58 17.29 21.56 -9.31
N GLN A 59 16.10 21.96 -8.86
CA GLN A 59 14.86 21.39 -9.36
C GLN A 59 14.85 21.66 -10.87
N VAL A 60 15.10 20.63 -11.67
CA VAL A 60 14.79 20.70 -13.10
C VAL A 60 13.29 21.00 -13.20
N PRO A 61 12.85 21.94 -14.04
CA PRO A 61 11.42 22.11 -14.26
C PRO A 61 10.90 20.78 -14.77
N PHE A 62 10.08 20.10 -13.96
CA PHE A 62 9.35 18.91 -14.38
C PHE A 62 8.46 19.34 -15.54
N LYS A 63 8.98 19.20 -16.76
CA LYS A 63 8.21 19.38 -17.98
C LYS A 63 7.06 18.39 -17.88
N PRO A 64 5.78 18.82 -17.82
CA PRO A 64 4.68 17.88 -17.74
C PRO A 64 4.71 17.08 -19.04
N LYS A 65 5.18 15.84 -18.95
CA LYS A 65 5.10 14.88 -20.04
C LYS A 65 3.60 14.66 -20.22
N LYS A 66 2.99 15.30 -21.23
CA LYS A 66 1.60 15.05 -21.62
C LYS A 66 1.42 13.53 -21.63
N PRO A 67 0.50 12.96 -20.83
CA PRO A 67 0.29 11.52 -20.89
C PRO A 67 -0.29 11.24 -22.27
N ALA A 68 0.53 10.67 -23.15
CA ALA A 68 0.05 9.95 -24.30
C ALA A 68 -0.94 8.92 -23.75
N ILE A 69 -2.21 9.04 -24.11
CA ILE A 69 -3.21 8.03 -23.80
C ILE A 69 -2.81 6.85 -24.69
N ASP A 70 -2.32 5.75 -24.10
CA ASP A 70 -2.06 4.55 -24.88
C ASP A 70 -3.38 4.15 -25.55
N PRO A 71 -3.40 3.95 -26.88
CA PRO A 71 -4.63 3.93 -27.68
C PRO A 71 -5.56 2.74 -27.39
N ASP A 72 -5.17 1.82 -26.52
CA ASP A 72 -5.90 0.59 -26.22
C ASP A 72 -6.55 0.57 -24.82
N LEU A 73 -6.46 1.67 -24.07
CA LEU A 73 -7.11 1.78 -22.76
C LEU A 73 -8.61 1.97 -22.94
N ILE A 74 -9.38 0.96 -22.53
CA ILE A 74 -10.84 0.99 -22.60
C ILE A 74 -11.34 1.78 -21.40
N GLN A 75 -12.18 2.80 -21.62
CA GLN A 75 -12.84 3.50 -20.54
C GLN A 75 -13.73 2.50 -19.79
N ALA A 76 -13.48 2.32 -18.49
CA ALA A 76 -14.26 1.41 -17.65
C ALA A 76 -15.44 2.15 -16.99
N GLY A 77 -15.20 3.39 -16.54
CA GLY A 77 -16.21 4.13 -15.80
C GLY A 77 -15.75 5.47 -15.25
N GLU A 78 -16.57 6.05 -14.40
CA GLU A 78 -16.38 7.36 -13.77
C GLU A 78 -16.56 7.26 -12.26
N ILE A 79 -15.78 8.03 -11.51
CA ILE A 79 -15.87 8.10 -10.04
C ILE A 79 -16.99 9.05 -9.64
N THR A 80 -17.96 8.53 -8.89
CA THR A 80 -19.13 9.29 -8.42
C THR A 80 -18.95 9.80 -6.99
N HIS A 81 -18.21 9.06 -6.16
CA HIS A 81 -18.00 9.42 -4.76
C HIS A 81 -16.67 8.90 -4.25
N TYR A 82 -16.10 9.59 -3.26
CA TYR A 82 -14.87 9.18 -2.59
C TYR A 82 -15.01 9.35 -1.08
N PHE A 83 -14.74 8.27 -0.34
CA PHE A 83 -14.73 8.25 1.11
C PHE A 83 -13.31 8.35 1.64
N ASP A 84 -12.89 9.56 2.02
CA ASP A 84 -11.52 9.84 2.46
C ASP A 84 -11.11 9.04 3.72
N ARG A 85 -12.02 8.90 4.69
CA ARG A 85 -11.76 8.19 5.96
C ARG A 85 -11.36 6.72 5.78
N ILE A 86 -11.96 6.04 4.81
CA ILE A 86 -11.75 4.61 4.52
C ILE A 86 -10.97 4.37 3.24
N LYS A 87 -10.62 5.44 2.50
CA LYS A 87 -9.96 5.43 1.20
C LYS A 87 -10.64 4.52 0.18
N VAL A 88 -11.97 4.60 0.10
CA VAL A 88 -12.78 3.84 -0.87
C VAL A 88 -13.39 4.82 -1.86
N CYS A 89 -13.28 4.53 -3.16
CA CYS A 89 -13.99 5.25 -4.21
C CYS A 89 -15.18 4.43 -4.73
N VAL A 90 -16.22 5.13 -5.16
CA VAL A 90 -17.39 4.56 -5.82
C VAL A 90 -17.30 4.84 -7.30
N VAL A 91 -17.09 3.80 -8.10
CA VAL A 91 -16.97 3.89 -9.57
C VAL A 91 -18.26 3.39 -10.20
N LYS A 92 -18.84 4.19 -11.09
CA LYS A 92 -19.95 3.79 -11.95
C LYS A 92 -19.38 3.22 -13.24
N ILE A 93 -19.60 1.93 -13.46
CA ILE A 93 -19.10 1.24 -14.65
C ILE A 93 -20.00 1.61 -15.83
N THR A 94 -19.46 2.37 -16.78
CA THR A 94 -20.19 2.78 -17.99
C THR A 94 -19.94 1.82 -19.14
N GLN A 95 -18.76 1.21 -19.21
CA GLN A 95 -18.33 0.33 -20.29
C GLN A 95 -17.39 -0.76 -19.76
N GLY A 96 -17.42 -1.93 -20.40
CA GLY A 96 -16.55 -3.05 -20.04
C GLY A 96 -16.94 -3.79 -18.75
N SER A 97 -15.97 -4.53 -18.22
CA SER A 97 -16.05 -5.27 -16.96
C SER A 97 -14.72 -5.23 -16.23
N ILE A 98 -14.79 -5.12 -14.91
CA ILE A 98 -13.63 -5.05 -14.03
C ILE A 98 -13.57 -6.35 -13.24
N LEU A 99 -12.39 -6.99 -13.24
CA LEU A 99 -12.10 -8.17 -12.45
C LEU A 99 -11.09 -7.84 -11.36
N ILE A 100 -11.16 -8.59 -10.26
CA ILE A 100 -10.08 -8.56 -9.26
C ILE A 100 -8.77 -8.98 -9.92
N GLY A 101 -7.73 -8.18 -9.71
CA GLY A 101 -6.41 -8.39 -10.30
C GLY A 101 -6.11 -7.57 -11.54
N ASP A 102 -7.11 -6.91 -12.13
CA ASP A 102 -6.91 -6.00 -13.26
C ASP A 102 -6.07 -4.78 -12.84
N ARG A 103 -5.39 -4.17 -13.81
CA ARG A 103 -4.71 -2.89 -13.63
C ARG A 103 -5.65 -1.78 -14.10
N LEU A 104 -6.04 -0.91 -13.17
CA LEU A 104 -6.85 0.26 -13.47
C LEU A 104 -5.98 1.50 -13.49
N THR A 105 -6.19 2.34 -14.50
CA THR A 105 -5.58 3.66 -14.59
C THR A 105 -6.64 4.69 -14.26
N VAL A 106 -6.47 5.39 -13.14
CA VAL A 106 -7.32 6.52 -12.76
C VAL A 106 -6.68 7.79 -13.31
N LYS A 107 -7.44 8.55 -14.11
CA LYS A 107 -7.03 9.86 -14.62
C LYS A 107 -8.02 10.91 -14.16
N GLY A 108 -7.52 11.82 -13.34
CA GLY A 108 -8.24 12.98 -12.84
C GLY A 108 -7.52 14.28 -13.17
N SER A 109 -8.12 15.40 -12.77
CA SER A 109 -7.53 16.74 -12.98
C SER A 109 -6.28 16.98 -12.13
N LYS A 110 -6.23 16.39 -10.92
CA LYS A 110 -5.13 16.60 -9.95
C LYS A 110 -4.30 15.35 -9.71
N THR A 111 -4.81 14.18 -10.06
CA THR A 111 -4.19 12.90 -9.70
C THR A 111 -4.35 11.92 -10.83
N SER A 112 -3.23 11.33 -11.25
CA SER A 112 -3.20 10.26 -12.24
C SER A 112 -2.29 9.16 -11.73
N PHE A 113 -2.81 7.94 -11.61
CA PHE A 113 -2.02 6.79 -11.16
C PHE A 113 -2.61 5.49 -11.68
N VAL A 114 -1.76 4.46 -11.66
CA VAL A 114 -2.14 3.09 -12.01
C VAL A 114 -2.15 2.27 -10.73
N GLN A 115 -3.20 1.49 -10.52
CA GLN A 115 -3.35 0.62 -9.36
C GLN A 115 -3.92 -0.73 -9.78
N LYS A 116 -3.50 -1.80 -9.10
CA LYS A 116 -4.12 -3.12 -9.22
C LYS A 116 -5.37 -3.22 -8.34
N VAL A 117 -6.42 -3.86 -8.84
CA VAL A 117 -7.64 -4.14 -8.06
C VAL A 117 -7.35 -5.25 -7.04
N TRP A 118 -7.32 -4.89 -5.75
CA TRP A 118 -7.13 -5.83 -4.65
C TRP A 118 -8.46 -6.36 -4.08
N SER A 119 -9.44 -5.47 -3.94
CA SER A 119 -10.74 -5.76 -3.36
C SER A 119 -11.79 -4.85 -4.00
N MET A 120 -12.98 -5.40 -4.23
CA MET A 120 -14.09 -4.74 -4.90
C MET A 120 -15.40 -5.21 -4.26
N GLN A 121 -16.31 -4.27 -4.03
CA GLN A 121 -17.60 -4.53 -3.38
C GLN A 121 -18.74 -3.88 -4.15
N ILE A 122 -19.91 -4.51 -4.17
CA ILE A 122 -21.16 -3.95 -4.69
C ILE A 122 -22.20 -4.12 -3.59
N GLU A 123 -22.85 -3.02 -3.17
CA GLU A 123 -23.91 -3.06 -2.14
C GLU A 123 -23.48 -3.86 -0.88
N ASN A 124 -22.26 -3.62 -0.41
CA ASN A 124 -21.62 -4.30 0.74
C ASN A 124 -21.37 -5.80 0.58
N LYS A 125 -21.41 -6.33 -0.65
CA LYS A 125 -21.03 -7.71 -0.97
C LYS A 125 -19.73 -7.73 -1.74
N ASP A 126 -18.79 -8.57 -1.31
CA ASP A 126 -17.55 -8.80 -2.06
C ASP A 126 -17.84 -9.50 -3.39
N VAL A 127 -17.31 -8.95 -4.49
CA VAL A 127 -17.55 -9.46 -5.84
C VAL A 127 -16.24 -9.63 -6.60
N LYS A 128 -16.14 -10.70 -7.39
CA LYS A 128 -14.95 -10.97 -8.22
C LYS A 128 -14.96 -10.22 -9.55
N VAL A 129 -16.16 -9.98 -10.09
CA VAL A 129 -16.39 -9.38 -11.40
C VAL A 129 -17.49 -8.36 -11.26
N ALA A 130 -17.26 -7.17 -11.82
CA ALA A 130 -18.26 -6.13 -11.90
C ALA A 130 -18.61 -5.84 -13.36
N ARG A 131 -19.90 -5.66 -13.60
CA ARG A 131 -20.48 -5.48 -14.94
C ARG A 131 -20.88 -4.02 -15.16
N LYS A 132 -21.01 -3.66 -16.44
CA LYS A 132 -21.58 -2.37 -16.86
C LYS A 132 -22.92 -2.11 -16.15
N GLY A 133 -23.09 -0.86 -15.68
CA GLY A 133 -24.28 -0.38 -14.98
C GLY A 133 -24.20 -0.50 -13.46
N GLN A 134 -23.22 -1.21 -12.91
CA GLN A 134 -23.08 -1.37 -11.46
C GLN A 134 -22.22 -0.26 -10.84
N LEU A 135 -22.49 0.02 -9.57
CA LEU A 135 -21.66 0.87 -8.71
C LEU A 135 -20.74 -0.03 -7.89
N ILE A 136 -19.43 0.13 -8.08
CA ILE A 136 -18.43 -0.62 -7.35
C ILE A 136 -17.75 0.27 -6.31
N GLY A 137 -17.62 -0.23 -5.09
CA GLY A 137 -16.69 0.28 -4.10
C GLY A 137 -15.32 -0.35 -4.32
N LEU A 138 -14.30 0.48 -4.54
CA LEU A 138 -12.91 0.04 -4.72
C LEU A 138 -11.99 0.78 -3.74
N LYS A 139 -11.12 0.02 -3.07
CA LYS A 139 -10.13 0.60 -2.16
C LYS A 139 -8.94 1.17 -2.95
N VAL A 140 -8.67 2.46 -2.76
CA VAL A 140 -7.59 3.17 -3.44
C VAL A 140 -6.44 3.50 -2.48
N GLU A 141 -5.22 3.53 -3.01
CA GLU A 141 -4.04 3.91 -2.22
C GLU A 141 -3.92 5.44 -2.06
N ARG A 142 -4.40 6.18 -3.06
CA ARG A 142 -4.34 7.63 -3.14
C ARG A 142 -5.73 8.24 -3.18
N PRO A 143 -5.92 9.46 -2.65
CA PRO A 143 -7.17 10.17 -2.78
C PRO A 143 -7.47 10.46 -4.25
N VAL A 144 -8.75 10.37 -4.59
CA VAL A 144 -9.29 10.63 -5.94
C VAL A 144 -10.37 11.70 -5.85
N ALA A 145 -10.60 12.42 -6.94
CA ALA A 145 -11.66 13.41 -7.01
C ALA A 145 -12.93 12.81 -7.63
N VAL A 146 -14.07 13.41 -7.30
CA VAL A 146 -15.33 13.12 -7.98
C VAL A 146 -15.23 13.60 -9.42
N GLY A 147 -15.65 12.77 -10.38
CA GLY A 147 -15.55 13.02 -11.82
C GLY A 147 -14.28 12.46 -12.48
N ASP A 148 -13.37 11.85 -11.71
CA ASP A 148 -12.19 11.19 -12.28
C ASP A 148 -12.60 9.98 -13.14
N VAL A 149 -11.90 9.79 -14.26
CA VAL A 149 -12.19 8.72 -15.23
C VAL A 149 -11.28 7.53 -14.98
N VAL A 150 -11.86 6.33 -15.02
CA VAL A 150 -11.16 5.06 -14.82
C VAL A 150 -11.05 4.32 -16.14
N TYR A 151 -9.84 3.91 -16.46
CA TYR A 151 -9.50 3.11 -17.65
C TYR A 151 -8.97 1.74 -17.23
N LYS A 152 -9.20 0.74 -18.08
CA LYS A 152 -8.67 -0.62 -17.95
C LYS A 152 -7.70 -0.90 -19.10
#